data_AF-A0A0P4VWG9-F1
#
_entry.id   AF-A0A0P4VWG9-F1
#
_cell.length_a   1.000
_cell.length_b   1.000
_cell.length_c   1.000
_cell.angle_alpha   90.00
_cell.angle_beta   90.00
_cell.angle_gamma   90.00
#
_symmetry.space_group_name_H-M   'P 1'
#
loop_
_entity.id
_entity.type
_entity.pdbx_description
1 polymer ?
#
loop_
_entity_poly.entity_id
_entity_poly.type
_entity_poly.pdbx_seq_one_letter_code
_entity_poly.pdbx_strand_id
1 'polypeptide(L)'
;MNLVLVSRTMEKLHKVSAEIVREFGVQTEVIQADFSAGRPIYEDIAKGLQGKEIGILVNNVGVLLSEPQEFGDVSEKDIWSHVNVNVASVPAMTKLVLPGMLRRGRGAIVNVSSISSLFPIPMIGIYSATKVCP
;
A
#
# COMPACT_ATOMS: atom_id res chain seq x y z
N MET A 1 -13.89 15.68 1.61
CA MET A 1 -12.81 14.75 2.03
C MET A 1 -11.69 14.89 1.03
N ASN A 2 -10.47 15.14 1.48
CA ASN A 2 -9.30 15.29 0.60
C ASN A 2 -8.49 13.99 0.58
N LEU A 3 -7.68 13.79 -0.45
CA LEU A 3 -6.93 12.54 -0.64
C LEU A 3 -5.43 12.76 -0.67
N VAL A 4 -4.68 11.82 -0.09
CA VAL A 4 -3.25 11.66 -0.34
C VAL A 4 -3.07 10.35 -1.08
N LEU A 5 -2.60 10.42 -2.32
CA LEU A 5 -2.39 9.26 -3.18
C LEU A 5 -0.92 8.84 -3.09
N VAL A 6 -0.67 7.59 -2.68
CA VAL A 6 0.69 7.04 -2.56
C VAL A 6 0.85 5.88 -3.53
N SER A 7 1.77 6.01 -4.49
CA SER A 7 2.05 4.94 -5.46
C SER A 7 3.41 5.17 -6.14
N ARG A 8 3.81 4.23 -7.00
CA ARG A 8 5.17 4.18 -7.56
C ARG A 8 5.31 4.96 -8.86
N THR A 9 4.23 5.04 -9.64
CA THR A 9 4.24 5.63 -10.98
C THR A 9 3.67 7.04 -10.94
N MET A 10 4.55 8.05 -11.01
CA MET A 10 4.17 9.45 -10.88
C MET A 10 3.17 9.93 -11.94
N GLU A 11 3.35 9.50 -13.19
CA GLU A 11 2.44 9.81 -14.29
C GLU A 11 1.00 9.34 -14.01
N LYS A 12 0.84 8.10 -13.52
CA LYS A 12 -0.47 7.55 -13.16
C LYS A 12 -1.08 8.29 -11.96
N LEU A 13 -0.27 8.65 -10.97
CA LEU A 13 -0.71 9.44 -9.83
C LEU A 13 -1.26 10.81 -10.25
N HIS A 14 -0.53 11.54 -11.09
CA HIS A 14 -0.98 12.84 -11.58
C HIS A 14 -2.25 12.74 -12.42
N LYS A 15 -2.35 11.71 -13.28
CA LYS A 15 -3.55 11.47 -14.08
C LYS A 15 -4.78 11.25 -13.19
N VAL A 16 -4.70 10.32 -12.24
CA VAL A 16 -5.82 9.99 -11.33
C VAL A 16 -6.14 11.18 -10.40
N SER A 17 -5.12 11.88 -9.91
CA SER A 17 -5.28 13.12 -9.13
C SER A 17 -6.09 14.16 -9.91
N ALA A 18 -5.72 14.45 -11.17
CA ALA A 18 -6.43 15.40 -12.01
C ALA A 18 -7.88 14.97 -12.30
N GLU A 19 -8.11 13.69 -12.53
CA GLU A 19 -9.47 13.12 -12.71
C GLU A 19 -10.33 13.36 -11.46
N ILE A 20 -9.81 13.04 -10.27
CA ILE A 20 -10.51 13.22 -8.99
C ILE A 20 -10.81 14.69 -8.70
N VAL A 21 -9.82 15.58 -8.88
CA VAL A 21 -10.00 17.02 -8.68
C VAL A 21 -11.08 17.56 -9.61
N ARG A 22 -11.06 17.16 -10.88
CA ARG A 22 -12.03 17.62 -11.89
C ARG A 22 -13.44 17.11 -11.60
N GLU A 23 -13.60 15.85 -11.21
CA GLU A 23 -14.91 15.21 -11.05
C GLU A 23 -15.56 15.57 -9.70
N PHE A 24 -14.78 15.65 -8.62
CA PHE A 24 -15.31 15.81 -7.27
C PHE A 24 -15.00 17.16 -6.61
N GLY A 25 -14.16 18.01 -7.23
CA GLY A 25 -13.82 19.34 -6.69
C GLY A 25 -13.05 19.29 -5.36
N VAL A 26 -12.41 18.16 -5.04
CA VAL A 26 -11.63 17.97 -3.80
C VAL A 26 -10.15 18.24 -4.02
N GLN A 27 -9.40 18.42 -2.94
CA GLN A 27 -7.94 18.51 -3.02
C GLN A 27 -7.30 17.13 -2.98
N THR A 28 -6.24 16.96 -3.77
CA THR A 28 -5.42 15.76 -3.78
C THR A 28 -3.95 16.12 -3.67
N GLU A 29 -3.21 15.36 -2.88
CA GLU A 29 -1.74 15.37 -2.87
C GLU A 29 -1.20 14.01 -3.31
N VAL A 30 -0.01 14.00 -3.88
CA VAL A 30 0.63 12.79 -4.40
C VAL A 30 1.97 12.58 -3.71
N ILE A 31 2.26 11.34 -3.31
CA ILE A 31 3.56 10.93 -2.76
C ILE A 31 4.04 9.75 -3.59
N GLN A 32 5.18 9.91 -4.26
CA GLN A 32 5.80 8.80 -4.98
C GLN A 32 6.55 7.90 -4.01
N ALA A 33 6.18 6.62 -3.94
CA ALA A 33 6.88 5.65 -3.11
C ALA A 33 6.77 4.24 -3.70
N ASP A 34 7.92 3.57 -3.90
CA ASP A 34 7.97 2.15 -4.28
C ASP A 34 8.10 1.24 -3.06
N PHE A 35 6.99 0.63 -2.67
CA PHE A 35 6.95 -0.30 -1.54
C PHE A 35 7.88 -1.52 -1.69
N SER A 36 8.30 -1.89 -2.90
CA SER A 36 9.27 -2.97 -3.09
C SER A 36 10.67 -2.61 -2.59
N ALA A 37 11.00 -1.31 -2.52
CA ALA A 37 12.26 -0.81 -1.96
C ALA A 37 12.36 -0.98 -0.43
N GLY A 38 11.27 -1.38 0.23
CA GLY A 38 11.26 -1.73 1.65
C GLY A 38 11.36 -0.52 2.56
N ARG A 39 12.10 -0.64 3.67
CA ARG A 39 12.09 0.30 4.80
C ARG A 39 12.44 1.77 4.48
N PRO A 40 13.38 2.10 3.58
CA PRO A 40 13.82 3.49 3.39
C PRO A 40 12.71 4.47 2.99
N ILE A 41 11.69 4.01 2.26
CA ILE A 41 10.65 4.89 1.71
C ILE A 41 9.73 5.51 2.77
N TYR A 42 9.61 4.88 3.95
CA TYR A 42 8.63 5.32 4.95
C TYR A 42 9.00 6.66 5.59
N GLU A 43 10.28 7.03 5.56
CA GLU A 43 10.72 8.34 6.02
C GLU A 43 10.18 9.46 5.11
N ASP A 44 10.28 9.27 3.79
CA ASP A 44 9.80 10.25 2.82
C ASP A 44 8.26 10.32 2.79
N ILE A 45 7.60 9.17 2.96
CA ILE A 45 6.14 9.15 3.17
C ILE A 45 5.78 9.93 4.44
N ALA A 46 6.47 9.70 5.56
CA ALA A 46 6.20 10.40 6.82
C ALA A 46 6.37 11.93 6.67
N LYS A 47 7.42 12.38 5.97
CA LYS A 47 7.62 13.80 5.62
C LYS A 47 6.46 14.34 4.80
N GLY A 48 6.03 13.61 3.77
CA GLY A 48 4.87 13.99 2.94
C GLY A 48 3.55 14.06 3.72
N LEU A 49 3.41 13.27 4.79
CA LEU A 49 2.24 13.28 5.66
C LEU A 49 2.29 14.31 6.78
N GLN A 50 3.41 15.02 6.96
CA GLN A 50 3.60 15.97 8.06
C GLN A 50 2.55 17.10 8.00
N GLY A 51 1.98 17.44 9.15
CA GLY A 51 0.96 18.49 9.28
C GLY A 51 -0.44 18.07 8.81
N LYS A 52 -0.62 16.84 8.30
CA LYS A 52 -1.91 16.37 7.78
C LYS A 52 -2.68 15.56 8.82
N GLU A 53 -3.98 15.82 8.91
CA GLU A 53 -4.92 15.00 9.67
C GLU A 53 -5.40 13.83 8.80
N ILE A 54 -4.74 12.66 8.91
CA ILE A 54 -5.19 11.44 8.22
C ILE A 54 -6.33 10.80 9.00
N GLY A 55 -7.54 10.89 8.45
CA GLY A 55 -8.76 10.31 9.03
C GLY A 55 -9.03 8.86 8.61
N ILE A 56 -8.64 8.49 7.38
CA ILE A 56 -8.83 7.14 6.84
C ILE A 56 -7.53 6.71 6.16
N LEU A 57 -7.04 5.51 6.48
CA LEU A 57 -5.97 4.83 5.74
C LEU A 57 -6.55 3.65 4.99
N VAL A 58 -6.28 3.57 3.69
CA VAL A 58 -6.62 2.41 2.86
C VAL A 58 -5.32 1.72 2.43
N ASN A 59 -4.98 0.62 3.09
CA ASN A 59 -3.86 -0.23 2.74
C ASN A 59 -4.24 -1.12 1.55
N ASN A 60 -4.17 -0.54 0.35
CA ASN A 60 -4.54 -1.20 -0.90
C ASN A 60 -3.35 -1.75 -1.69
N VAL A 61 -2.14 -1.28 -1.43
CA VAL A 61 -0.98 -1.67 -2.24
C VAL A 61 -0.79 -3.19 -2.23
N GLY A 62 -0.54 -3.74 -3.42
CA GLY A 62 -0.34 -5.17 -3.60
C GLY A 62 0.37 -5.47 -4.91
N VAL A 63 1.13 -6.57 -4.93
CA VAL A 63 1.76 -7.14 -6.12
C VAL A 63 1.51 -8.63 -6.18
N LEU A 64 1.30 -9.11 -7.39
CA LEU A 64 1.26 -10.52 -7.78
C LEU A 64 2.43 -10.74 -8.75
N LEU A 65 2.90 -11.98 -8.85
CA LEU A 65 3.86 -12.37 -9.89
C LEU A 65 3.30 -12.05 -11.28
N SER A 66 4.18 -11.67 -12.20
CA SER A 66 3.77 -11.35 -13.58
C SER A 66 3.24 -12.58 -14.32
N GLU A 67 3.82 -13.74 -14.04
CA GLU A 67 3.41 -15.03 -14.61
C GLU A 67 3.26 -16.06 -13.48
N PRO A 68 2.32 -17.01 -13.61
CA PRO A 68 2.25 -18.15 -12.69
C PRO A 68 3.53 -18.98 -12.78
N GLN A 69 4.12 -19.35 -11.63
CA GLN A 69 5.33 -20.18 -11.58
C GLN A 69 5.35 -21.06 -10.33
N GLU A 70 6.10 -22.16 -10.40
CA GLU A 70 6.32 -23.02 -9.24
C GLU A 70 7.06 -22.25 -8.13
N PHE A 71 6.78 -22.57 -6.87
CA PHE A 71 7.38 -21.84 -5.76
C PHE A 71 8.92 -21.95 -5.74
N GLY A 72 9.46 -23.08 -6.19
CA GLY A 72 10.91 -23.31 -6.30
C GLY A 72 11.61 -22.39 -7.29
N ASP A 73 10.89 -21.85 -8.27
CA ASP A 73 11.43 -20.97 -9.31
C ASP A 73 11.31 -19.48 -8.95
N VAL A 74 10.63 -19.15 -7.85
CA VAL A 74 10.45 -17.76 -7.42
C VAL A 74 11.79 -17.19 -6.95
N SER A 75 12.23 -16.12 -7.61
CA SER A 75 13.49 -15.47 -7.24
C SER A 75 13.44 -14.86 -5.84
N GLU A 76 14.57 -14.83 -5.14
CA GLU A 76 14.66 -14.19 -3.82
C GLU A 76 14.26 -12.70 -3.87
N LYS A 77 14.57 -12.03 -4.98
CA LYS A 77 14.13 -10.65 -5.24
C LYS A 77 12.61 -10.54 -5.23
N ASP A 78 11.90 -11.46 -5.89
CA ASP A 78 10.44 -11.46 -5.92
C ASP A 78 9.86 -11.79 -4.55
N ILE A 79 10.45 -12.74 -3.82
CA ILE A 79 10.04 -13.06 -2.44
C ILE A 79 10.06 -11.80 -1.58
N TRP A 80 11.19 -11.09 -1.51
CA TRP A 80 11.30 -9.89 -0.68
C TRP A 80 10.46 -8.72 -1.19
N SER A 81 10.31 -8.57 -2.50
CA SER A 81 9.40 -7.59 -3.09
C SER A 81 7.96 -7.84 -2.63
N HIS A 82 7.48 -9.08 -2.68
CA HIS A 82 6.13 -9.45 -2.23
C HIS A 82 5.96 -9.25 -0.73
N VAL A 83 6.94 -9.65 0.08
CA VAL A 83 6.91 -9.42 1.53
C VAL A 83 6.85 -7.92 1.85
N ASN A 84 7.70 -7.12 1.22
CA ASN A 84 7.74 -5.67 1.46
C ASN A 84 6.41 -5.00 1.07
N VAL A 85 5.87 -5.35 -0.11
CA VAL A 85 4.67 -4.70 -0.64
C VAL A 85 3.39 -5.21 0.02
N ASN A 86 3.20 -6.52 0.15
CA ASN A 86 1.92 -7.09 0.57
C ASN A 86 1.82 -7.25 2.09
N VAL A 87 2.94 -7.42 2.79
CA VAL A 87 2.96 -7.68 4.24
C VAL A 87 3.46 -6.45 4.99
N ALA A 88 4.69 -5.98 4.73
CA ALA A 88 5.33 -4.96 5.54
C ALA A 88 4.70 -3.57 5.40
N SER A 89 4.10 -3.26 4.24
CA SER A 89 3.44 -1.98 3.97
C SER A 89 2.29 -1.68 4.93
N VAL A 90 1.46 -2.69 5.25
CA VAL A 90 0.28 -2.56 6.10
C VAL A 90 0.61 -2.07 7.52
N PRO A 91 1.46 -2.76 8.31
CA PRO A 91 1.83 -2.30 9.64
C PRO A 91 2.69 -1.04 9.61
N ALA A 92 3.56 -0.86 8.60
CA ALA A 92 4.40 0.32 8.51
C ALA A 92 3.58 1.60 8.28
N MET A 93 2.65 1.59 7.31
CA MET A 93 1.74 2.71 7.06
C MET A 93 0.79 2.95 8.24
N THR A 94 0.26 1.87 8.83
CA THR A 94 -0.56 1.95 10.04
C THR A 94 0.20 2.65 11.17
N LYS A 95 1.46 2.27 11.42
CA LYS A 95 2.29 2.89 12.46
C LYS A 95 2.50 4.39 12.23
N LEU A 96 2.59 4.84 10.97
CA LEU A 96 2.74 6.27 10.64
C LEU A 96 1.49 7.09 10.99
N VAL A 97 0.29 6.57 10.70
CA VAL A 97 -0.96 7.34 10.83
C VAL A 97 -1.67 7.16 12.17
N LEU A 98 -1.50 5.99 12.81
CA LEU A 98 -2.22 5.57 14.01
C LEU A 98 -2.07 6.55 15.19
N PRO A 99 -0.89 7.12 15.49
CA PRO A 99 -0.76 8.06 16.61
C PRO A 99 -1.68 9.29 16.47
N GLY A 100 -1.88 9.78 15.24
CA GLY A 100 -2.80 10.89 14.97
C GLY A 100 -4.26 10.50 15.20
N MET A 101 -4.67 9.31 14.77
CA MET A 101 -6.03 8.80 14.97
C MET A 101 -6.33 8.60 16.47
N LEU A 102 -5.40 8.02 17.22
CA LEU A 102 -5.53 7.79 18.66
C LEU A 102 -5.70 9.10 19.44
N ARG A 103 -4.87 10.13 19.15
CA ARG A 103 -4.97 11.44 19.83
C ARG A 103 -6.34 12.10 19.65
N ARG A 104 -7.02 11.86 18.53
CA ARG A 104 -8.34 12.44 18.23
C ARG A 104 -9.50 11.54 18.63
N GLY A 105 -9.24 10.31 19.07
CA GLY A 105 -10.27 9.30 19.35
C GLY A 105 -11.08 8.88 18.12
N ARG A 106 -10.61 9.16 16.90
CA ARG A 106 -11.32 8.83 15.65
C ARG A 106 -10.36 8.55 14.50
N GLY A 107 -10.71 7.54 13.71
CA GLY A 107 -10.03 7.16 12.47
C GLY A 107 -10.50 5.80 11.99
N ALA A 108 -10.20 5.47 10.73
CA ALA A 108 -10.48 4.16 10.16
C ALA A 108 -9.27 3.64 9.39
N ILE A 109 -9.02 2.34 9.49
CA ILE A 109 -7.99 1.63 8.72
C ILE A 109 -8.69 0.51 7.95
N VAL A 110 -8.49 0.48 6.64
CA VAL A 110 -9.05 -0.52 5.73
C VAL A 110 -7.91 -1.26 5.06
N ASN A 111 -7.81 -2.58 5.31
CA ASN A 111 -6.80 -3.44 4.68
C ASN A 111 -7.43 -4.22 3.53
N VAL A 112 -6.87 -4.09 2.33
CA VAL A 112 -7.37 -4.80 1.14
C VAL A 112 -6.62 -6.13 0.97
N SER A 113 -7.30 -7.21 1.35
CA SER A 113 -6.79 -8.58 1.19
C SER A 113 -7.29 -9.23 -0.12
N SER A 114 -7.20 -10.55 -0.22
CA SER A 114 -7.60 -11.37 -1.36
C SER A 114 -8.22 -12.68 -0.88
N ILE A 115 -9.06 -13.32 -1.69
CA ILE A 115 -9.58 -14.67 -1.42
C ILE A 115 -8.46 -15.71 -1.28
N SER A 116 -7.30 -15.46 -1.91
CA SER A 116 -6.08 -16.27 -1.76
C SER A 116 -5.50 -16.31 -0.33
N SER A 117 -6.03 -15.47 0.58
CA SER A 117 -5.74 -15.54 2.01
C SER A 117 -6.42 -16.74 2.70
N LEU A 118 -7.48 -17.30 2.13
CA LEU A 118 -8.24 -18.38 2.74
C LEU A 118 -7.70 -19.76 2.40
N PHE A 119 -7.14 -19.92 1.20
CA PHE A 119 -6.55 -21.16 0.73
C PHE A 119 -5.45 -20.87 -0.29
N PRO A 120 -4.37 -21.67 -0.29
CA PRO A 120 -3.28 -21.50 -1.25
C PRO A 120 -3.77 -21.79 -2.66
N ILE A 121 -3.44 -20.91 -3.59
CA ILE A 121 -3.70 -21.11 -5.01
C ILE A 121 -2.39 -21.56 -5.67
N PRO A 122 -2.36 -22.72 -6.39
CA PRO A 122 -1.18 -23.18 -7.11
C PRO A 122 -0.60 -22.11 -8.03
N MET A 123 0.71 -22.14 -8.23
CA MET A 123 1.47 -21.22 -9.10
C MET A 123 1.49 -19.74 -8.66
N ILE A 124 0.79 -19.37 -7.58
CA ILE A 124 0.84 -18.04 -6.95
C ILE A 124 1.06 -18.16 -5.43
N GLY A 125 1.87 -19.15 -5.03
CA GLY A 125 2.10 -19.51 -3.63
C GLY A 125 2.64 -18.35 -2.78
N ILE A 126 3.62 -17.60 -3.28
CA ILE A 126 4.18 -16.43 -2.56
C ILE A 126 3.11 -15.36 -2.32
N TYR A 127 2.26 -15.07 -3.31
CA TYR A 127 1.18 -14.10 -3.16
C TYR A 127 0.16 -14.54 -2.13
N SER A 128 -0.31 -15.79 -2.24
CA SER A 128 -1.27 -16.37 -1.30
C SER A 128 -0.73 -16.29 0.13
N ALA A 129 0.53 -16.71 0.34
CA ALA A 129 1.21 -16.62 1.63
C ALA A 129 1.24 -15.19 2.19
N THR A 130 1.56 -14.19 1.36
CA THR A 130 1.58 -12.79 1.82
C THR A 130 0.21 -12.19 2.12
N LYS A 131 -0.87 -12.75 1.56
CA LYS A 131 -2.24 -12.26 1.81
C LYS A 131 -2.91 -12.90 3.02
N VAL A 132 -2.31 -13.91 3.65
CA VAL A 132 -2.76 -14.47 4.95
C VAL A 132 -2.48 -13.50 6.11
N CYS A 133 -1.49 -12.62 5.98
CA CYS A 133 -0.99 -11.76 7.07
C CYS A 133 -1.54 -10.31 7.21
N PRO A 134 -2.66 -9.86 6.59
CA PRO A 134 -3.08 -8.45 6.66
C PRO A 134 -3.80 -8.05 7.95
#